data_AF-A0A835LS38-F1
#
_entry.id   AF-A0A835LS38-F1
#
_cell.length_a   1.000
_cell.length_b   1.000
_cell.length_c   1.000
_cell.angle_alpha   90.00
_cell.angle_beta   90.00
_cell.angle_gamma   90.00
#
_symmetry.space_group_name_H-M   'P 1'
#
loop_
_entity.id
_entity.type
_entity.pdbx_description
1 polymer ?
#
loop_
_entity_poly.entity_id
_entity_poly.type
_entity_poly.pdbx_seq_one_letter_code
_entity_poly.pdbx_strand_id
1 'polypeptide(L)'
;MKIKELETNHFVLVHGGGFGAWCWYKTITHLEEKGFKVDDIDLTGLGVHSCDTNSITSLTEYVKPLTNFLEKLGEGKKVNAQQGMTILAQIE
;
A
#
# COMPACT_ATOMS: atom_id res chain seq x y z
N MET A 1 -3.34 -27.44 13.08
CA MET A 1 -4.20 -26.26 13.30
C MET A 1 -4.38 -25.56 11.97
N LYS A 2 -5.60 -25.51 11.41
CA LYS A 2 -5.89 -24.70 10.22
C LYS A 2 -5.89 -23.23 10.68
N ILE A 3 -4.83 -22.50 10.38
CA ILE A 3 -4.89 -21.04 10.41
C ILE A 3 -6.02 -20.71 9.43
N LYS A 4 -7.06 -20.04 9.92
CA LYS A 4 -8.10 -19.51 9.04
C LYS A 4 -7.38 -18.58 8.10
N GLU A 5 -7.13 -19.07 6.90
CA GLU A 5 -6.79 -18.31 5.72
C GLU A 5 -7.93 -17.31 5.59
N LEU A 6 -7.74 -16.15 6.22
CA LEU A 6 -8.49 -14.96 5.88
C LEU A 6 -8.15 -14.80 4.41
N GLU A 7 -9.07 -15.19 3.54
CA GLU A 7 -8.98 -15.07 2.08
C GLU A 7 -8.90 -13.60 1.69
N THR A 8 -7.80 -12.97 2.05
CA THR A 8 -7.36 -11.68 1.58
C THR A 8 -6.02 -11.95 0.91
N ASN A 9 -6.09 -12.62 -0.25
CA ASN A 9 -4.96 -12.86 -1.14
C ASN A 9 -4.42 -11.56 -1.77
N HIS A 10 -4.72 -10.41 -1.16
CA HIS A 10 -4.46 -9.11 -1.71
C HIS A 10 -4.05 -8.11 -0.61
N PHE A 11 -2.79 -7.67 -0.69
CA PHE A 11 -2.23 -6.63 0.16
C PHE A 11 -2.18 -5.30 -0.57
N VAL A 12 -2.47 -4.24 0.18
CA VAL A 12 -2.31 -2.85 -0.29
C VAL A 12 -1.29 -2.16 0.60
N LEU A 13 -0.16 -1.78 0.01
CA LEU A 13 0.95 -1.17 0.72
C LEU A 13 0.95 0.34 0.50
N VAL A 14 0.94 1.09 1.60
CA VAL A 14 0.92 2.56 1.60
C VAL A 14 2.15 3.07 2.33
N HIS A 15 2.96 3.89 1.67
CA HIS A 15 4.19 4.44 2.25
C HIS A 15 3.91 5.60 3.23
N GLY A 16 4.91 5.90 4.06
CA GLY A 16 4.93 7.09 4.92
C GLY A 16 5.43 8.35 4.20
N GLY A 17 5.36 9.50 4.87
CA GLY A 17 5.87 10.77 4.31
C GLY A 17 7.38 10.73 4.03
N GLY A 18 7.80 11.31 2.89
CA GLY A 18 9.21 11.34 2.45
C GLY A 18 9.69 10.10 1.71
N PHE A 19 8.83 9.10 1.53
CA PHE A 19 9.09 7.89 0.74
C PHE A 19 8.09 7.81 -0.42
N GLY A 20 8.25 6.82 -1.28
CA GLY A 20 7.25 6.41 -2.28
C GLY A 20 7.05 4.89 -2.23
N ALA A 21 6.19 4.39 -3.08
CA ALA A 21 5.84 2.98 -3.22
C ALA A 21 7.08 2.09 -3.43
N TRP A 22 8.12 2.63 -4.08
CA TRP A 22 9.44 2.01 -4.24
C TRP A 22 10.08 1.49 -2.93
N CYS A 23 9.74 2.04 -1.76
CA CYS A 23 10.30 1.56 -0.49
C CYS A 23 9.87 0.13 -0.15
N TRP A 24 8.81 -0.37 -0.79
CA TRP A 24 8.22 -1.68 -0.53
C TRP A 24 8.79 -2.82 -1.39
N TYR A 25 9.73 -2.57 -2.30
CA TYR A 25 10.15 -3.57 -3.29
C TYR A 25 10.48 -4.95 -2.68
N LYS A 26 11.19 -5.00 -1.54
CA LYS A 26 11.53 -6.26 -0.85
C LYS A 26 10.30 -6.98 -0.30
N THR A 27 9.37 -6.22 0.27
CA THR A 27 8.13 -6.76 0.85
C THR A 27 7.21 -7.27 -0.25
N ILE A 28 7.12 -6.55 -1.37
CA ILE A 28 6.36 -6.97 -2.56
C ILE A 28 6.91 -8.31 -3.05
N THR A 29 8.21 -8.41 -3.30
CA THR A 29 8.84 -9.66 -3.76
C THR A 29 8.51 -10.84 -2.83
N HIS A 30 8.65 -10.66 -1.52
CA HIS A 30 8.38 -11.73 -0.55
C HIS A 30 6.91 -12.16 -0.47
N LEU A 31 5.99 -11.21 -0.64
CA LEU A 31 4.54 -11.48 -0.65
C LEU A 31 4.12 -12.17 -1.95
N GLU A 32 4.64 -11.71 -3.09
CA GLU A 32 4.39 -12.32 -4.40
C GLU A 32 4.95 -13.75 -4.48
N GLU A 33 6.14 -14.00 -3.93
CA GLU A 33 6.73 -15.35 -3.81
C GLU A 33 5.85 -16.31 -3.02
N LYS A 34 5.08 -15.79 -2.06
CA LYS A 34 4.10 -16.56 -1.27
C LYS A 34 2.72 -16.67 -1.93
N GLY A 35 2.56 -16.14 -3.15
CA GLY A 35 1.33 -16.22 -3.93
C GLY A 35 0.29 -15.14 -3.59
N PHE A 36 0.68 -14.09 -2.87
CA PHE A 36 -0.21 -12.96 -2.61
C PHE A 36 -0.15 -11.94 -3.74
N LYS A 37 -1.30 -11.36 -4.08
CA LYS A 37 -1.35 -10.13 -4.89
C LYS A 37 -0.94 -8.96 -4.00
N VAL A 38 -0.16 -8.03 -4.55
CA VAL A 38 0.22 -6.80 -3.85
C VAL A 38 0.01 -5.62 -4.79
N ASP A 39 -0.69 -4.60 -4.34
CA ASP A 39 -0.72 -3.29 -4.99
C ASP A 39 0.00 -2.28 -4.07
N ASP A 40 1.03 -1.60 -4.57
CA ASP A 40 1.72 -0.51 -3.89
C ASP A 40 1.22 0.84 -4.42
N ILE A 41 0.91 1.76 -3.50
CA ILE A 41 0.28 3.04 -3.83
C ILE A 41 1.24 4.17 -3.50
N ASP A 42 1.62 4.94 -4.53
CA ASP A 42 2.22 6.26 -4.36
C ASP A 42 1.15 7.29 -4.01
N LEU A 43 1.36 8.00 -2.90
CA LEU A 43 0.52 9.14 -2.51
C LEU A 43 0.84 10.35 -3.38
N THR A 44 -0.09 11.31 -3.45
CA THR A 44 0.05 12.47 -4.34
C THR A 44 1.33 13.24 -4.02
N GLY A 45 2.11 13.59 -5.05
CA GLY A 45 3.33 14.38 -4.93
C GLY A 45 4.52 13.66 -4.30
N LEU A 46 4.46 12.33 -4.20
CA LEU A 46 5.55 11.46 -3.74
C LEU A 46 5.78 10.32 -4.75
N GLY A 47 6.98 9.72 -4.71
CA GLY A 47 7.36 8.64 -5.63
C GLY A 47 7.41 9.09 -7.10
N VAL A 48 6.68 8.38 -7.97
CA VAL A 48 6.64 8.69 -9.42
C VAL A 48 5.62 9.78 -9.80
N HIS A 49 4.83 10.27 -8.85
CA HIS A 49 3.83 11.31 -9.14
C HIS A 49 4.48 12.66 -9.43
N SER A 50 4.32 13.15 -10.67
CA SER A 50 4.83 14.45 -11.13
C SER A 50 4.06 15.67 -10.61
N CYS A 51 3.38 15.54 -9.47
CA CYS A 51 2.65 16.64 -8.83
C CYS A 51 3.63 17.49 -8.02
N ASP A 52 3.56 18.82 -8.14
CA ASP A 52 4.30 19.72 -7.25
C ASP A 52 3.81 19.51 -5.81
N THR A 53 4.67 19.01 -4.93
CA THR A 53 4.32 18.73 -3.54
C THR A 53 3.84 19.99 -2.81
N ASN A 54 4.29 21.19 -3.22
CA ASN A 54 3.86 22.46 -2.64
C ASN A 54 2.42 22.85 -3.02
N SER A 55 1.85 22.20 -4.04
CA SER A 55 0.47 22.42 -4.47
C SER A 55 -0.55 21.61 -3.64
N ILE A 56 -0.08 20.67 -2.82
CA ILE A 56 -0.93 19.83 -1.98
C ILE A 56 -1.23 20.57 -0.68
N THR A 57 -2.46 21.04 -0.55
CA THR A 57 -2.86 21.89 0.60
C THR A 57 -3.73 21.15 1.62
N SER A 58 -4.14 19.92 1.30
CA SER A 58 -5.06 19.13 2.12
C SER A 58 -4.66 17.66 2.18
N LEU A 59 -4.92 17.04 3.35
CA LEU A 59 -4.78 15.60 3.53
C LEU A 59 -5.64 14.82 2.53
N THR A 60 -6.81 15.33 2.15
CA THR A 60 -7.69 14.69 1.17
C THR A 60 -7.04 14.60 -0.21
N GLU A 61 -6.30 15.64 -0.61
CA GLU A 61 -5.55 15.63 -1.88
C GLU A 61 -4.36 14.69 -1.80
N TYR A 62 -3.68 14.65 -0.66
CA TYR A 62 -2.55 13.75 -0.39
C TYR A 62 -2.95 12.26 -0.50
N VAL A 63 -4.08 11.87 0.12
CA VAL A 63 -4.56 10.48 0.14
C VAL A 63 -5.44 10.09 -1.05
N LYS A 64 -5.67 11.00 -2.00
CA LYS A 64 -6.55 10.78 -3.15
C LYS A 64 -6.24 9.50 -3.95
N PRO A 65 -4.97 9.12 -4.21
CA PRO A 65 -4.67 7.87 -4.91
C PRO A 65 -5.18 6.63 -4.15
N LEU A 66 -5.06 6.63 -2.82
CA LEU A 66 -5.58 5.57 -1.96
C LEU A 66 -7.12 5.52 -1.99
N THR A 67 -7.80 6.66 -1.86
CA THR A 67 -9.27 6.71 -1.91
C THR A 67 -9.79 6.22 -3.26
N ASN A 68 -9.21 6.68 -4.36
CA ASN A 68 -9.56 6.24 -5.71
C ASN A 68 -9.35 4.73 -5.91
N PHE A 69 -8.29 4.17 -5.32
CA PHE A 69 -8.02 2.74 -5.36
C PHE A 69 -9.12 1.95 -4.63
N LEU A 70 -9.49 2.38 -3.43
CA LEU A 70 -10.52 1.74 -2.61
C LEU A 70 -11.90 1.79 -3.29
N GLU A 71 -12.24 2.91 -3.93
CA GLU A 71 -13.48 3.05 -4.70
C GLU A 71 -13.56 2.05 -5.87
N LYS A 72 -12.43 1.79 -6.55
CA LYS A 72 -12.35 0.82 -7.65
C LYS A 72 -12.40 -0.64 -7.20
N LEU A 73 -12.13 -0.91 -5.93
CA LEU A 73 -12.00 -2.28 -5.42
C LEU A 73 -13.34 -3.04 -5.51
N GLY A 74 -14.47 -2.33 -5.53
CA GLY A 74 -15.83 -2.88 -5.64
C GLY A 74 -16.36 -3.40 -4.31
N GLU A 75 -17.67 -3.33 -4.11
CA GLU A 75 -18.33 -3.74 -2.87
C GLU A 75 -18.09 -5.23 -2.58
N GLY A 76 -17.68 -5.55 -1.35
CA GLY A 76 -17.48 -6.93 -0.87
C GLY A 76 -16.05 -7.49 -0.97
N LYS A 77 -15.11 -6.80 -1.62
CA LYS A 77 -13.69 -7.19 -1.58
C LYS A 77 -13.02 -6.70 -0.31
N LYS A 78 -12.38 -7.62 0.41
CA LYS A 78 -11.57 -7.31 1.59
C LYS A 78 -10.11 -7.17 1.16
N VAL A 79 -9.46 -6.10 1.61
CA VAL A 79 -8.01 -5.90 1.47
C VAL A 79 -7.41 -5.70 2.84
N ASN A 80 -6.21 -6.25 3.04
CA ASN A 80 -5.41 -5.93 4.21
C ASN A 80 -4.61 -4.67 3.89
N ALA A 81 -4.89 -3.57 4.58
CA ALA A 81 -4.10 -2.35 4.50
C ALA A 81 -3.00 -2.40 5.56
N GLN A 82 -1.75 -2.20 5.14
CA GLN A 82 -0.62 -2.14 6.06
C GLN A 82 0.09 -0.79 5.91
N GLN A 83 0.03 0.02 6.97
CA GLN A 83 0.70 1.30 7.09
C GLN A 83 1.88 1.15 8.05
N GLY A 84 3.10 1.45 7.61
CA GLY A 84 4.25 1.44 8.52
C GLY A 84 5.55 1.89 7.88
N MET A 85 6.32 2.70 8.61
CA MET A 85 7.77 2.88 8.38
C MET A 85 8.60 1.75 9.03
N THR A 86 7.95 0.79 9.69
CA THR A 86 8.63 -0.23 10.48
C THR A 86 8.64 -1.55 9.72
N ILE A 87 9.76 -1.84 9.05
CA ILE A 87 10.20 -3.22 8.90
C ILE A 87 10.54 -3.69 10.31
N LEU A 88 9.55 -4.17 11.06
CA LEU A 88 9.84 -5.29 11.96
C LEU A 88 10.00 -6.46 11.00
N ALA A 89 11.26 -6.69 10.63
CA ALA A 89 11.68 -8.01 10.24
C ALA A 89 11.29 -8.92 11.41
N GLN A 90 10.12 -9.55 11.33
CA GLN A 90 9.94 -10.85 11.98
C GLN A 90 10.70 -11.85 11.09
N ILE A 91 12.03 -11.71 11.11
CA ILE A 91 12.92 -12.81 10.85
C ILE A 91 13.15 -13.41 12.24
N GLU A 92 13.03 -14.72 12.34
CA GLU A 92 13.15 -15.53 13.55
C GLU A 92 14.25 -15.07 14.53
#